data_AF-A0A7X6PX97-F1
#
_entry.id   AF-A0A7X6PX97-F1
#
_cell.length_a   1.000
_cell.length_b   1.000
_cell.length_c   1.000
_cell.angle_alpha   90.00
_cell.angle_beta   90.00
_cell.angle_gamma   90.00
#
_symmetry.space_group_name_H-M   'P 1'
#
loop_
_entity.id
_entity.type
_entity.pdbx_description
1 polymer ?
#
loop_
_entity_poly.entity_id
_entity_poly.type
_entity_poly.pdbx_seq_one_letter_code
_entity_poly.pdbx_strand_id
1 'polypeptide(L)'
;MDISEKVGLAAELACLLEASAEKTGNVTPAHDFDDMKYTDFLISAAAAGRAFRNSANSSVGEIILNAVKDITRLTNVNTSLGIILLLAPLAKGPLNSTKHLRENVKTALKTLTI
;
A
#
# COMPACT_ATOMS: atom_id res chain seq x y z
N MET A 1 5.52 -12.22 -15.49
CA MET A 1 4.78 -11.61 -14.36
C MET A 1 3.72 -10.68 -14.93
N ASP A 2 2.45 -10.93 -14.62
CA ASP A 2 1.33 -10.06 -15.01
C ASP A 2 1.46 -8.66 -14.38
N ILE A 3 0.74 -7.67 -14.93
CA ILE A 3 0.74 -6.29 -14.43
C ILE A 3 0.26 -6.22 -12.98
N SER A 4 -0.73 -7.03 -12.59
CA SER A 4 -1.28 -7.01 -11.23
C SER A 4 -0.25 -7.51 -10.21
N GLU A 5 0.52 -8.53 -10.58
CA GLU A 5 1.64 -9.04 -9.80
C GLU A 5 2.77 -8.02 -9.66
N LYS A 6 3.09 -7.29 -10.75
CA LYS A 6 4.06 -6.19 -10.71
C LYS A 6 3.62 -5.07 -9.77
N VAL A 7 2.34 -4.70 -9.81
CA VAL A 7 1.76 -3.67 -8.92
C VAL A 7 1.80 -4.12 -7.47
N GLY A 8 1.42 -5.36 -7.18
CA GLY A 8 1.50 -5.94 -5.84
C GLY A 8 2.91 -5.92 -5.27
N LEU A 9 3.89 -6.38 -6.06
CA LEU A 9 5.30 -6.36 -5.67
C LEU A 9 5.82 -4.93 -5.47
N ALA A 10 5.44 -3.99 -6.34
CA ALA A 10 5.85 -2.59 -6.21
C ALA A 10 5.28 -1.95 -4.93
N ALA A 11 4.03 -2.24 -4.58
CA ALA A 11 3.42 -1.74 -3.36
C ALA A 11 4.08 -2.31 -2.09
N GLU A 12 4.36 -3.61 -2.08
CA GLU A 12 5.08 -4.30 -1.01
C GLU A 12 6.49 -3.70 -0.83
N LEU A 13 7.26 -3.58 -1.91
CA LEU A 13 8.60 -2.98 -1.89
C LEU A 13 8.58 -1.52 -1.43
N ALA A 14 7.59 -0.72 -1.87
CA ALA A 14 7.45 0.66 -1.42
C ALA A 14 7.22 0.73 0.11
N CYS A 15 6.40 -0.16 0.65
CA CYS A 15 6.17 -0.24 2.11
C CYS A 15 7.42 -0.68 2.86
N LEU A 16 8.16 -1.67 2.35
CA LEU A 16 9.42 -2.12 2.95
C LEU A 16 10.49 -1.02 2.94
N LEU A 17 10.65 -0.31 1.82
CA LEU A 17 11.59 0.80 1.70
C LEU A 17 11.23 1.94 2.65
N GLU A 18 9.95 2.29 2.75
CA GLU A 18 9.48 3.29 3.70
C GLU A 18 9.77 2.87 5.14
N ALA A 19 9.46 1.63 5.53
CA ALA A 19 9.73 1.12 6.87
C ALA A 19 11.23 1.09 7.20
N SER A 20 12.07 0.83 6.19
CA SER A 20 13.51 0.70 6.35
C SER A 20 14.27 2.03 6.31
N ALA A 21 13.60 3.12 5.94
CA ALA A 21 14.21 4.44 5.87
C ALA A 21 14.40 5.03 7.27
N GLU A 22 15.61 5.50 7.56
CA GLU A 22 15.87 6.28 8.77
C GLU A 22 15.10 7.60 8.74
N LYS A 23 14.32 7.86 9.79
CA LYS A 23 13.44 9.04 9.88
C LYS A 23 13.12 9.36 11.33
N THR A 24 13.32 10.62 11.72
CA THR A 24 13.10 11.08 13.09
C THR A 24 11.60 11.04 13.44
N GLY A 25 11.28 10.59 14.65
CA GLY A 25 9.90 10.56 15.14
C GLY A 25 9.04 9.43 14.56
N ASN A 26 9.66 8.42 13.97
CA ASN A 26 8.98 7.19 13.53
C ASN A 26 9.81 5.96 13.91
N VAL A 27 9.23 4.79 13.73
CA VAL A 27 9.94 3.52 13.82
C VAL A 27 10.91 3.37 12.65
N THR A 28 12.09 2.85 12.95
CA THR A 28 13.15 2.51 11.99
C THR A 28 13.73 1.14 12.34
N PRO A 29 14.56 0.53 11.48
CA PRO A 29 15.23 -0.73 11.82
C PRO A 29 16.08 -0.68 13.10
N ALA A 30 16.55 0.51 13.49
CA ALA A 30 17.36 0.74 14.67
C ALA A 30 16.57 1.30 15.88
N HIS A 31 15.29 1.64 15.70
CA HIS A 31 14.49 2.30 16.73
C HIS A 31 13.03 1.87 16.69
N ASP A 32 12.63 1.09 17.70
CA ASP A 32 11.23 0.75 17.99
C ASP A 32 10.62 1.74 19.00
N PHE A 33 9.28 1.75 19.10
CA PHE A 33 8.53 2.32 20.21
C PHE A 33 7.90 1.22 21.08
N ASP A 34 7.41 1.59 22.27
CA ASP A 34 6.82 0.65 23.23
C ASP A 34 5.60 -0.10 22.66
N ASP A 35 4.84 0.54 21.79
CA ASP A 35 3.58 0.06 21.22
C ASP A 35 3.66 -0.31 19.73
N MET A 36 4.84 -0.17 19.11
CA MET A 36 5.00 -0.34 17.67
C MET A 36 6.45 -0.66 17.30
N LYS A 37 6.65 -1.77 16.57
CA LYS A 37 7.98 -2.25 16.20
C LYS A 37 8.19 -2.26 14.69
N TYR A 38 9.46 -2.26 14.27
CA TYR A 38 9.82 -2.38 12.86
C TYR A 38 9.24 -3.64 12.22
N THR A 39 9.17 -4.74 12.97
CA THR A 39 8.55 -5.99 12.50
C THR A 39 7.07 -5.84 12.17
N ASP A 40 6.33 -4.97 12.86
CA ASP A 40 4.92 -4.69 12.52
C ASP A 40 4.82 -4.05 11.14
N PHE A 41 5.73 -3.14 10.79
CA PHE A 41 5.79 -2.56 9.44
C PHE A 41 6.11 -3.59 8.37
N LEU A 42 7.04 -4.52 8.64
CA LEU A 42 7.39 -5.59 7.70
C LEU A 42 6.20 -6.54 7.43
N ILE A 43 5.50 -6.93 8.49
CA ILE A 43 4.27 -7.74 8.40
C ILE A 43 3.23 -6.99 7.57
N SER A 44 3.04 -5.70 7.85
CA SER A 44 2.07 -4.89 7.12
C SER A 44 2.43 -4.68 5.66
N ALA A 45 3.71 -4.56 5.32
CA ALA A 45 4.16 -4.47 3.93
C ALA A 45 3.81 -5.74 3.14
N ALA A 46 4.13 -6.91 3.70
CA ALA A 46 3.79 -8.20 3.08
C ALA A 46 2.27 -8.39 2.94
N ALA A 47 1.49 -7.99 3.97
CA ALA A 47 0.03 -8.05 3.94
C ALA A 47 -0.56 -7.12 2.89
N ALA A 48 -0.10 -5.87 2.83
CA ALA A 48 -0.55 -4.90 1.83
C ALA A 48 -0.31 -5.42 0.41
N GLY A 49 0.88 -5.97 0.12
CA GLY A 49 1.21 -6.54 -1.19
C GLY A 49 0.13 -7.50 -1.73
N ARG A 50 -0.47 -8.34 -0.85
CA ARG A 50 -1.54 -9.27 -1.22
C ARG A 50 -2.80 -8.55 -1.73
N ALA A 51 -3.24 -7.50 -1.03
CA ALA A 51 -4.39 -6.72 -1.44
C ALA A 51 -4.16 -5.99 -2.79
N PHE A 52 -2.93 -5.52 -3.02
CA PHE A 52 -2.56 -4.83 -4.26
C PHE A 52 -2.48 -5.74 -5.49
N ARG A 53 -2.25 -7.05 -5.33
CA ARG A 53 -2.27 -8.03 -6.43
C ARG A 53 -3.65 -8.18 -7.08
N ASN A 54 -4.74 -7.82 -6.39
CA ASN A 54 -6.10 -7.83 -6.96
C ASN A 54 -6.60 -6.44 -7.42
N SER A 55 -5.68 -5.48 -7.61
CA SER A 55 -6.03 -4.09 -8.00
C SER A 55 -6.72 -3.97 -9.36
N ALA A 56 -6.49 -4.90 -10.28
CA ALA A 56 -7.19 -4.98 -11.58
C ALA A 56 -8.71 -5.04 -11.39
N ASN A 57 -9.16 -5.87 -10.46
CA ASN A 57 -10.59 -6.18 -10.26
C ASN A 57 -11.23 -5.42 -9.11
N SER A 58 -10.48 -4.56 -8.40
CA SER A 58 -10.94 -3.83 -7.22
C SER A 58 -10.98 -2.33 -7.48
N SER A 59 -11.98 -1.64 -6.95
CA SER A 59 -11.99 -0.18 -6.81
C SER A 59 -10.89 0.28 -5.84
N VAL A 60 -10.57 1.57 -5.85
CA VAL A 60 -9.59 2.15 -4.91
C VAL A 60 -10.01 1.90 -3.45
N GLY A 61 -11.28 2.09 -3.14
CA GLY A 61 -11.83 1.83 -1.79
C GLY A 61 -11.70 0.35 -1.38
N GLU A 62 -11.99 -0.57 -2.29
CA GLU A 62 -11.83 -2.01 -2.03
C GLU A 62 -10.37 -2.40 -1.82
N ILE A 63 -9.42 -1.82 -2.56
CA ILE A 63 -7.98 -2.05 -2.36
C ILE A 63 -7.59 -1.62 -0.94
N ILE A 64 -7.99 -0.41 -0.52
CA ILE A 64 -7.70 0.13 0.81
C ILE A 64 -8.31 -0.76 1.90
N LEU A 65 -9.60 -1.09 1.76
CA LEU A 65 -10.32 -1.91 2.73
C LEU A 65 -9.70 -3.30 2.88
N ASN A 66 -9.36 -3.94 1.77
CA ASN A 66 -8.74 -5.27 1.79
C ASN A 66 -7.34 -5.23 2.40
N ALA A 67 -6.53 -4.20 2.10
CA ALA A 67 -5.22 -4.04 2.70
C ALA A 67 -5.32 -3.83 4.22
N VAL A 68 -6.25 -2.99 4.68
CA VAL A 68 -6.51 -2.81 6.13
C VAL A 68 -6.97 -4.11 6.78
N LYS A 69 -7.88 -4.86 6.15
CA LYS A 69 -8.32 -6.18 6.65
C LYS A 69 -7.19 -7.19 6.72
N ASP A 70 -6.31 -7.23 5.71
CA ASP A 70 -5.19 -8.16 5.68
C ASP A 70 -4.13 -7.81 6.72
N ILE A 71 -3.87 -6.52 6.94
CA ILE A 71 -2.96 -6.05 7.98
C ILE A 71 -3.51 -6.35 9.38
N THR A 72 -4.76 -5.98 9.63
CA THR A 72 -5.39 -6.14 10.96
C THR A 72 -5.55 -7.59 11.40
N ARG A 73 -5.48 -8.55 10.45
CA ARG A 73 -5.41 -9.99 10.77
C ARG A 73 -4.05 -10.43 11.31
N LEU A 74 -2.98 -9.67 11.05
CA LEU A 74 -1.60 -10.03 11.36
C LEU A 74 -0.95 -9.13 12.40
N THR A 75 -1.40 -7.87 12.50
CA THR A 75 -0.95 -6.91 13.53
C THR A 75 -2.11 -6.01 13.94
N ASN A 76 -2.12 -5.57 15.21
CA ASN A 76 -3.13 -4.64 15.73
C ASN A 76 -2.70 -3.17 15.65
N VAL A 77 -1.55 -2.89 15.01
CA VAL A 77 -0.95 -1.56 14.94
C VAL A 77 -1.19 -0.93 13.57
N ASN A 78 -1.53 0.36 13.54
CA ASN A 78 -1.68 1.09 12.29
C ASN A 78 -0.33 1.57 11.75
N THR A 79 0.39 0.69 11.09
CA THR A 79 1.73 0.98 10.55
C THR A 79 1.71 1.50 9.11
N SER A 80 0.59 1.39 8.39
CA SER A 80 0.62 1.48 6.92
C SER A 80 -0.58 2.15 6.26
N LEU A 81 -1.55 2.70 7.02
CA LEU A 81 -2.73 3.32 6.41
C LEU A 81 -2.35 4.48 5.46
N GLY A 82 -1.46 5.37 5.89
CA GLY A 82 -1.05 6.52 5.08
C GLY A 82 -0.46 6.13 3.72
N ILE A 83 0.44 5.15 3.71
CA ILE A 83 1.05 4.68 2.46
C ILE A 83 0.05 3.89 1.60
N ILE A 84 -0.87 3.12 2.19
CA ILE A 84 -1.91 2.42 1.44
C ILE A 84 -2.85 3.41 0.74
N LEU A 85 -3.24 4.49 1.42
CA LEU A 85 -4.06 5.56 0.84
C LEU A 85 -3.36 6.23 -0.35
N LEU A 86 -2.04 6.40 -0.29
CA LEU A 86 -1.23 6.92 -1.39
C LEU A 86 -1.14 5.93 -2.56
N LEU A 87 -0.86 4.65 -2.26
CA LEU A 87 -0.57 3.63 -3.26
C LEU A 87 -1.83 3.12 -3.98
N ALA A 88 -3.00 3.06 -3.33
CA ALA A 88 -4.23 2.54 -3.93
C ALA A 88 -4.64 3.23 -5.26
N PRO A 89 -4.69 4.57 -5.37
CA PRO A 89 -4.97 5.23 -6.65
C PRO A 89 -3.83 5.10 -7.66
N LEU A 90 -2.57 4.96 -7.21
CA LEU A 90 -1.42 4.68 -8.09
C LEU A 90 -1.53 3.29 -8.70
N ALA A 91 -1.93 2.29 -7.93
CA ALA A 91 -2.12 0.91 -8.38
C ALA A 91 -3.20 0.81 -9.46
N LYS A 92 -4.28 1.59 -9.35
CA LYS A 92 -5.36 1.61 -10.35
C LYS A 92 -4.97 2.31 -11.65
N GLY A 93 -3.98 3.20 -11.62
CA GLY A 93 -3.59 4.02 -12.76
C GLY A 93 -3.10 3.22 -13.99
N PRO A 94 -2.07 2.36 -13.87
CA PRO A 94 -1.51 1.58 -14.98
C PRO A 94 -2.50 0.63 -15.67
N LEU A 95 -3.57 0.24 -14.96
CA LEU A 95 -4.56 -0.71 -15.45
C LEU A 95 -5.57 -0.08 -16.43
N ASN A 96 -5.66 1.26 -16.44
CA ASN A 96 -6.75 1.97 -17.10
C ASN A 96 -6.32 2.79 -18.33
N SER A 97 -5.03 2.87 -18.70
CA SER A 97 -4.62 3.69 -19.87
C SER A 97 -3.15 3.56 -20.29
N THR A 98 -2.87 3.96 -21.55
CA THR A 98 -1.54 4.29 -22.07
C THR A 98 -1.08 5.72 -21.73
N LYS A 99 -1.93 6.52 -21.07
CA LYS A 99 -1.60 7.88 -20.63
C LYS A 99 -0.54 7.88 -19.51
N HIS A 100 0.10 9.02 -19.30
CA HIS A 100 1.06 9.23 -18.21
C HIS A 100 0.44 8.96 -16.83
N LEU A 101 1.25 8.43 -15.90
CA LEU A 101 0.84 8.04 -14.54
C LEU A 101 0.01 9.11 -13.82
N ARG A 102 0.43 10.38 -13.88
CA ARG A 102 -0.27 11.51 -13.25
C ARG A 102 -1.72 11.64 -13.72
N GLU A 103 -1.98 11.47 -15.02
CA GLU A 103 -3.33 11.57 -15.58
C GLU A 103 -4.17 10.34 -15.23
N ASN A 104 -3.55 9.16 -15.15
CA ASN A 104 -4.24 7.95 -14.71
C ASN A 104 -4.68 8.04 -13.24
N VAL A 105 -3.80 8.55 -12.37
CA VAL A 105 -4.12 8.79 -10.95
C VAL A 105 -5.24 9.83 -10.82
N LYS A 106 -5.17 10.95 -11.55
CA LYS A 106 -6.25 11.95 -11.56
C LYS A 106 -7.58 11.33 -11.97
N THR A 107 -7.57 10.46 -12.98
CA THR A 107 -8.78 9.77 -13.43
C THR A 107 -9.31 8.85 -12.34
N ALA A 108 -8.46 8.00 -11.76
CA ALA A 108 -8.84 7.08 -10.68
C ALA A 108 -9.45 7.81 -9.47
N LEU A 109 -8.89 8.97 -9.10
CA LEU A 109 -9.40 9.80 -8.00
C LEU A 109 -10.74 10.49 -8.35
N LYS A 110 -10.93 10.93 -9.60
CA LYS A 110 -12.20 11.54 -10.04
C LYS A 110 -13.37 10.56 -10.12
N THR A 111 -13.07 9.27 -10.30
CA THR A 111 -14.07 8.20 -10.43
C THR A 111 -14.40 7.51 -9.11
N LEU A 112 -13.94 8.04 -7.97
CA LEU A 112 -14.29 7.48 -6.66
C LEU A 112 -15.80 7.65 -6.41
N THR A 113 -16.42 6.62 -5.82
CA THR A 113 -17.82 6.65 -5.39
C THR A 113 -17.89 6.77 -3.87
N ILE A 114 -19.06 7.19 -3.38
CA ILE A 114 -19.42 7.17 -1.96
C ILE A 114 -19.99 5.79 -1.62
#